data_AF-A0AA90VBF4-F1
#
_entry.id   AF-A0AA90VBF4-F1
#
_cell.length_a   1.000
_cell.length_b   1.000
_cell.length_c   1.000
_cell.angle_alpha   90.00
_cell.angle_beta   90.00
_cell.angle_gamma   90.00
#
_symmetry.space_group_name_H-M   'P 1'
#
loop_
_entity.id
_entity.type
_entity.pdbx_description
1 polymer ?
#
loop_
_entity_poly.entity_id
_entity_poly.type
_entity_poly.pdbx_seq_one_letter_code
_entity_poly.pdbx_strand_id
1 'polypeptide(L)' 'MKLNIDQKTTLWSEGGKFCLDLAKLIFGGIILASIMKKDIDTGKLLVFGALITMFLAVCGFFLILMSKDKKKKGK' A
#
# COMPACT_ATOMS: atom_id res chain seq x y z
N MET A 1 20.39 -15.46 13.27
CA MET A 1 19.52 -14.56 14.05
C MET A 1 18.10 -15.11 14.02
N LYS A 2 17.62 -15.76 15.11
CA LYS A 2 16.23 -16.26 15.17
C LYS A 2 15.32 -15.07 15.43
N LEU A 3 14.58 -14.63 14.41
CA LEU A 3 13.63 -13.53 14.53
C LEU A 3 12.47 -13.96 15.43
N ASN A 4 12.29 -13.27 16.56
CA ASN A 4 11.19 -13.52 17.48
C ASN A 4 9.85 -13.17 16.80
N ILE A 5 8.80 -13.96 17.04
CA ILE A 5 7.51 -13.84 16.34
C ILE A 5 6.90 -12.44 16.51
N ASP A 6 7.10 -11.80 17.66
CA ASP A 6 6.69 -10.41 17.92
C ASP A 6 7.39 -9.39 17.01
N GLN A 7 8.68 -9.57 16.74
CA GLN A 7 9.42 -8.71 15.82
C GLN A 7 8.95 -8.89 14.38
N LYS A 8 8.70 -10.14 13.98
CA LYS A 8 8.16 -10.44 12.64
C LYS A 8 6.79 -9.78 12.43
N THR A 9 5.93 -9.83 13.44
CA THR A 9 4.59 -9.22 13.40
C THR A 9 4.67 -7.68 13.38
N THR A 10 5.61 -7.11 14.13
CA THR A 10 5.87 -5.66 14.12
C THR A 10 6.35 -5.20 12.74
N LEU A 11 7.31 -5.92 12.14
CA LEU A 11 7.81 -5.64 10.79
C LEU A 11 6.71 -5.68 9.73
N TRP A 12 5.77 -6.63 9.82
CA TRP A 12 4.63 -6.71 8.90
C TRP A 12 3.63 -5.56 9.09
N SER A 13 3.45 -5.09 10.33
CA SER A 13 2.60 -3.93 10.62
C SER A 13 3.21 -2.63 10.09
N GLU A 14 4.51 -2.42 10.33
CA GLU A 14 5.24 -1.23 9.84
C GLU A 14 5.38 -1.26 8.32
N GLY A 15 5.64 -2.43 7.73
CA GLY A 15 5.65 -2.61 6.27
C GLY A 15 4.30 -2.33 5.62
N GLY A 16 3.20 -2.74 6.25
CA GLY A 16 1.85 -2.43 5.78
C GLY A 16 1.51 -0.94 5.86
N LYS A 17 1.93 -0.24 6.91
CA LYS A 17 1.81 1.23 7.01
C LYS A 17 2.61 1.94 5.92
N PHE A 18 3.84 1.50 5.68
CA PHE A 18 4.69 2.04 4.60
C PHE A 18 4.06 1.83 3.22
N CYS A 19 3.45 0.66 2.99
CA CYS A 19 2.74 0.37 1.74
C CYS A 19 1.51 1.27 1.53
N LEU A 20 0.77 1.58 2.60
CA LEU A 20 -0.33 2.55 2.55
C LEU A 20 0.16 3.98 2.29
N ASP A 21 1.30 4.38 2.87
CA ASP A 21 1.90 5.68 2.64
C ASP A 21 2.34 5.84 1.17
N LEU A 22 2.98 4.81 0.61
CA LEU A 22 3.29 4.69 -0.82
C LEU A 22 2.03 4.77 -1.70
N ALA A 23 0.95 4.09 -1.33
CA ALA A 23 -0.30 4.18 -2.07
C ALA A 23 -0.85 5.63 -2.10
N LYS A 24 -0.78 6.33 -0.97
CA LYS A 24 -1.19 7.74 -0.88
C LYS A 24 -0.28 8.65 -1.72
N LEU A 25 1.02 8.38 -1.74
CA LEU A 25 1.99 9.10 -2.58
C LEU A 25 1.71 8.90 -4.08
N ILE A 26 1.47 7.65 -4.51
CA ILE A 26 1.15 7.31 -5.90
C ILE A 26 -0.18 7.97 -6.30
N PHE A 27 -1.18 7.97 -5.42
CA PHE A 27 -2.46 8.65 -5.66
C PHE A 27 -2.27 10.14 -5.93
N GLY A 28 -1.46 10.83 -5.11
CA GLY A 28 -1.11 12.22 -5.32
C GLY A 28 -0.35 12.45 -6.64
N GLY A 29 0.56 11.55 -6.99
CA GLY A 29 1.30 11.58 -8.24
C GLY A 29 0.43 11.43 -9.48
N ILE A 30 -0.59 10.56 -9.43
CA ILE A 30 -1.55 10.37 -10.54
C ILE A 30 -2.40 11.63 -10.75
N ILE A 31 -2.90 12.25 -9.67
CA ILE A 31 -3.67 13.49 -9.76
C ILE A 31 -2.79 14.62 -10.31
N LEU A 32 -1.55 14.74 -9.82
CA LEU A 32 -0.61 15.76 -10.29
C LEU A 32 -0.27 15.57 -11.78
N ALA A 33 -0.01 14.33 -12.21
CA ALA A 33 0.24 13.99 -13.61
C ALA A 33 -0.97 14.25 -14.52
N SER A 34 -2.18 14.09 -13.98
CA SER A 34 -3.44 14.37 -14.70
C SER A 34 -3.65 15.86 -14.93
N ILE A 35 -3.31 16.70 -13.95
CA ILE A 35 -3.40 18.17 -14.07
C ILE A 35 -2.32 18.70 -15.01
N MET A 36 -1.13 18.07 -15.02
CA MET A 36 0.02 18.55 -15.78
C MET A 36 -0.11 18.39 -17.31
N LYS A 37 -1.28 18.00 -17.83
CA LYS A 37 -1.59 17.96 -19.28
C LYS A 37 -0.42 17.37 -20.11
N LYS A 38 0.18 16.28 -19.64
CA LYS A 38 1.07 15.47 -20.47
C LYS A 38 0.25 14.98 -21.66
N ASP A 39 0.84 14.96 -22.85
CA ASP A 39 0.32 14.40 -24.11
C ASP A 39 -0.18 12.94 -24.04
N ILE A 40 -0.19 12.34 -22.85
CA ILE A 40 -0.68 11.01 -22.57
C ILE A 40 -2.18 11.10 -22.27
N ASP A 41 -2.96 10.20 -22.87
CA ASP A 41 -4.38 10.03 -22.63
C ASP A 41 -4.69 9.95 -21.12
N THR A 42 -5.12 11.09 -20.56
CA THR A 42 -5.27 11.28 -19.11
C THR A 42 -6.32 10.32 -18.53
N GLY A 43 -7.31 9.94 -19.34
CA GLY A 43 -8.32 8.94 -18.97
C GLY A 43 -7.69 7.56 -18.74
N LYS A 44 -6.84 7.09 -19.65
CA LYS A 44 -6.12 5.81 -19.48
C LYS A 44 -5.17 5.84 -18.28
N LEU A 45 -4.45 6.94 -18.08
CA LEU A 45 -3.52 7.09 -16.97
C LEU A 45 -4.25 7.06 -15.61
N LEU A 46 -5.40 7.75 -15.51
CA LEU A 46 -6.22 7.75 -14.30
C LEU A 46 -6.81 6.38 -14.00
N VAL A 47 -7.35 5.69 -15.02
CA VAL A 47 -7.95 4.37 -14.82
C VAL A 47 -6.90 3.36 -14.37
N PHE A 48 -5.78 3.24 -15.08
CA PHE A 48 -4.71 2.31 -14.69
C PHE A 48 -4.04 2.71 -13.37
N GLY A 49 -3.80 4.00 -13.17
CA GLY A 49 -3.24 4.53 -11.94
C GLY A 49 -4.12 4.20 -10.74
N ALA A 50 -5.41 4.52 -10.82
CA ALA A 50 -6.37 4.24 -9.75
C ALA A 50 -6.49 2.73 -9.47
N LEU A 51 -6.47 1.88 -10.50
CA LEU A 51 -6.53 0.42 -10.35
C LEU A 51 -5.31 -0.11 -9.57
N ILE A 52 -4.10 0.34 -9.93
CA ILE A 52 -2.85 -0.03 -9.24
C ILE A 52 -2.84 0.51 -7.80
N THR A 53 -3.23 1.77 -7.61
CA THR A 53 -3.27 2.37 -6.27
C THR A 53 -4.26 1.65 -5.36
N MET A 54 -5.43 1.27 -5.88
CA MET A 54 -6.43 0.52 -5.13
C MET A 54 -5.92 -0.89 -4.77
N PHE A 55 -5.25 -1.57 -5.70
CA PHE A 55 -4.59 -2.85 -5.43
C PHE A 55 -3.53 -2.73 -4.34
N LEU A 56 -2.68 -1.71 -4.41
CA LEU A 56 -1.60 -1.49 -3.44
C LEU A 56 -2.16 -1.13 -2.05
N ALA A 57 -3.23 -0.33 -2.00
CA ALA A 57 -3.93 -0.01 -0.76
C ALA A 57 -4.58 -1.25 -0.13
N VAL A 58 -5.26 -2.09 -0.93
CA VAL A 58 -5.84 -3.36 -0.46
C VAL A 58 -4.75 -4.31 0.02
N CYS A 59 -3.66 -4.48 -0.72
CA CYS A 59 -2.52 -5.29 -0.30
C CYS A 59 -1.90 -4.77 1.01
N GLY A 60 -1.68 -3.45 1.13
CA GLY A 60 -1.15 -2.83 2.34
C GLY A 60 -2.07 -3.04 3.54
N PHE A 61 -3.38 -2.86 3.36
CA PHE A 61 -4.37 -3.09 4.41
C PHE A 61 -4.47 -4.56 4.80
N PHE A 62 -4.40 -5.48 3.82
CA PHE A 62 -4.40 -6.92 4.04
C PHE A 62 -3.16 -7.36 4.82
N LEU A 63 -1.98 -6.79 4.52
CA LEU A 63 -0.74 -7.04 5.24
C LEU A 63 -0.83 -6.61 6.70
N ILE A 64 -1.40 -5.44 6.98
CA ILE A 64 -1.66 -4.96 8.36
C ILE A 64 -2.64 -5.89 9.07
N LEU A 65 -3.74 -6.25 8.41
CA LEU A 65 -4.80 -7.08 8.99
C LEU A 65 -4.28 -8.49 9.34
N MET A 66 -3.54 -9.10 8.41
CA MET A 66 -2.92 -10.41 8.58
C MET A 66 -1.86 -10.37 9.70
N SER A 67 -1.17 -9.24 9.88
CA SER A 67 -0.28 -9.02 11.01
C SER A 67 -1.01 -8.96 12.35
N LYS A 68 -2.18 -8.30 12.41
CA LYS A 68 -3.02 -8.29 13.63
C LYS A 68 -3.57 -9.67 13.97
N ASP A 69 -3.94 -10.48 12.97
CA ASP A 69 -4.48 -11.84 13.19
C ASP A 69 -3.41 -12.80 13.73
N LYS A 70 -2.18 -12.73 13.21
CA LYS A 70 -1.03 -13.50 13.71
C LYS A 70 -0.68 -13.16 15.16
N LYS A 71 -0.86 -11.90 15.60
CA LYS A 71 -0.67 -11.49 17.00
C LYS A 71 -1.70 -12.12 17.96
N LYS A 72 -2.90 -12.48 17.48
CA LYS A 72 -3.96 -13.13 18.27
C LYS A 72 -3.78 -14.64 18.42
N LYS A 73 -3.17 -15.32 17.45
CA LYS A 73 -2.97 -16.79 17.48
C LYS A 73 -1.68 -17.24 18.19
N GLY A 74 -0.84 -16.29 18.64
CA GLY A 74 0.40 -16.55 19.37
C GLY A 74 0.34 -16.25 20.87
N LYS A 75 -0.86 -16.01 21.42
CA LYS A 75 -1.10 -15.92 22.86
C LYS A 75 -1.69 -17.23 23.37
#